data_AF-A0A2D4XGV2-F1
#
_entry.id   AF-A0A2D4XGV2-F1
#
_cell.length_a   1.000
_cell.length_b   1.000
_cell.length_c   1.000
_cell.angle_alpha   90.00
_cell.angle_beta   90.00
_cell.angle_gamma   90.00
#
_symmetry.space_group_name_H-M   'P 1'
#
loop_
_entity.id
_entity.type
_entity.pdbx_description
1 polymer ?
#
loop_
_entity_poly.entity_id
_entity_poly.type
_entity_poly.pdbx_seq_one_letter_code
_entity_poly.pdbx_strand_id
1 'polypeptide(L)'
;MVKTNADLNSLQGLFLNYYIPAANKSIVESWSQISKSTYKHLLNLTKDDLKDNLYETIRLGYVGLFHKYEAYLKALVKATDFLLQEINDMSDLLSIKDYCKKEFGIDIYKSHHHFYITSRISYISNCIKHYDSHPIKKPIHQDFINSDKSKKIEISKECFKADIEDMKKHCELLLSQIMIIGFKQILDHEFYKSKDENLLNNDIKEKYLKAFGNFQLVLSDFIRPKSYFSS
;
A
#
# COMPACT_ATOMS: atom_id res chain seq x y z
N MET A 1 0.00 14.63 7.58
CA MET A 1 1.01 13.56 7.75
C MET A 1 0.83 12.78 9.06
N VAL A 2 0.74 13.44 10.22
CA VAL A 2 0.52 12.80 11.55
C VAL A 2 -0.76 11.93 11.59
N LYS A 3 -1.83 12.36 10.92
CA LYS A 3 -3.12 11.66 10.93
C LYS A 3 -3.08 10.25 10.34
N THR A 4 -2.28 10.02 9.30
CA THR A 4 -2.31 8.73 8.59
C THR A 4 -1.43 7.67 9.23
N ASN A 5 -0.28 8.06 9.79
CA ASN A 5 0.49 7.15 10.64
C ASN A 5 -0.35 6.79 11.89
N ALA A 6 -1.07 7.77 12.46
CA ALA A 6 -2.04 7.50 13.52
C ALA A 6 -3.17 6.55 13.07
N ASP A 7 -3.70 6.68 11.86
CA ASP A 7 -4.72 5.78 11.31
C ASP A 7 -4.23 4.33 11.16
N LEU A 8 -3.01 4.13 10.63
CA LEU A 8 -2.42 2.79 10.49
C LEU A 8 -2.05 2.18 11.85
N ASN A 9 -1.55 3.00 12.79
CA ASN A 9 -1.30 2.57 14.17
C ASN A 9 -2.60 2.22 14.90
N SER A 10 -3.68 2.98 14.67
CA SER A 10 -5.00 2.70 15.22
C SER A 10 -5.56 1.38 14.67
N LEU A 11 -5.47 1.15 13.35
CA LEU A 11 -5.84 -0.11 12.73
C LEU A 11 -5.05 -1.28 13.33
N GLN A 12 -3.73 -1.13 13.46
CA GLN A 12 -2.90 -2.16 14.07
C GLN A 12 -3.32 -2.47 15.50
N GLY A 13 -3.51 -1.44 16.33
CA GLY A 13 -3.96 -1.60 17.71
C GLY A 13 -5.30 -2.31 17.79
N LEU A 14 -6.27 -1.89 16.96
CA LEU A 14 -7.60 -2.47 16.91
C LEU A 14 -7.56 -3.97 16.56
N PHE A 15 -6.83 -4.35 15.52
CA PHE A 15 -6.78 -5.75 15.10
C PHE A 15 -5.93 -6.62 16.03
N LEU A 16 -4.72 -6.18 16.38
CA LEU A 16 -3.78 -7.02 17.12
C LEU A 16 -4.12 -7.14 18.61
N ASN A 17 -4.72 -6.11 19.21
CA ASN A 17 -4.98 -6.06 20.65
C ASN A 17 -6.45 -6.35 21.00
N TYR A 18 -7.40 -6.16 20.06
CA TYR A 18 -8.82 -6.35 20.34
C TYR A 18 -9.44 -7.45 19.47
N TYR A 19 -9.45 -7.30 18.14
CA TYR A 19 -10.22 -8.21 17.29
C TYR A 19 -9.64 -9.63 17.21
N ILE A 20 -8.34 -9.78 16.96
CA ILE A 20 -7.71 -11.11 16.91
C ILE A 20 -7.78 -11.81 18.27
N PRO A 21 -7.48 -11.16 19.41
CA PRO A 21 -7.70 -11.76 20.73
C PRO A 21 -9.17 -12.14 20.99
N ALA A 22 -10.13 -11.31 20.59
CA ALA A 22 -11.56 -11.61 20.73
C ALA A 22 -11.97 -12.83 19.89
N ALA A 23 -11.49 -12.93 18.64
CA ALA A 23 -11.73 -14.09 17.78
C ALA A 23 -11.16 -15.39 18.41
N ASN A 24 -9.94 -15.33 18.94
CA ASN A 24 -9.33 -16.47 19.65
C ASN A 24 -10.13 -16.87 20.90
N LYS A 25 -10.59 -15.89 21.69
CA LYS A 25 -11.43 -16.14 22.87
C LYS A 25 -12.74 -16.81 22.45
N SER A 26 -13.40 -16.31 21.40
CA SER A 26 -14.62 -16.89 20.85
C SER A 26 -14.41 -18.34 20.41
N ILE A 27 -13.29 -18.66 19.75
CA ILE A 27 -12.96 -20.04 19.37
C ILE A 27 -12.88 -20.96 20.58
N VAL A 28 -12.19 -20.53 21.65
CA VAL A 28 -12.04 -21.32 22.88
C VAL A 28 -13.37 -21.52 23.57
N GLU A 29 -14.19 -20.48 23.67
CA GLU A 29 -15.52 -20.53 24.29
C GLU A 29 -16.47 -21.44 23.49
N SER A 30 -16.55 -21.27 22.17
CA SER A 30 -17.36 -22.12 21.29
C SER A 30 -16.94 -23.58 21.37
N TRP A 31 -15.63 -23.88 21.36
CA TRP A 31 -15.15 -25.26 21.50
C TRP A 31 -15.50 -25.86 22.87
N SER A 32 -15.38 -25.09 23.94
CA SER A 32 -15.77 -25.51 25.29
C SER A 32 -17.27 -25.84 25.38
N GLN A 33 -18.12 -25.06 24.71
CA GLN A 33 -19.55 -25.33 24.63
C GLN A 33 -19.88 -26.56 23.79
N ILE A 34 -19.28 -26.69 22.60
CA ILE A 34 -19.48 -27.84 21.70
C ILE A 34 -19.05 -29.13 22.39
N SER A 35 -17.87 -29.15 23.02
CA SER A 35 -17.33 -30.35 23.68
C SER A 35 -18.16 -30.83 24.89
N LYS A 36 -18.89 -29.90 25.53
CA LYS A 36 -19.80 -30.18 26.65
C LYS A 36 -21.25 -30.43 26.22
N SER A 37 -21.58 -30.20 24.95
CA SER A 37 -22.95 -30.37 24.44
C SER A 37 -23.35 -31.85 24.38
N THR A 38 -24.59 -32.13 24.78
CA THR A 38 -25.24 -33.45 24.61
C THR A 38 -25.26 -33.86 23.13
N TYR A 39 -25.35 -32.89 22.22
CA TYR A 39 -25.44 -33.10 20.78
C TYR A 39 -24.08 -33.16 20.05
N LYS A 40 -22.96 -33.15 20.78
CA LYS A 40 -21.61 -33.15 20.15
C LYS A 40 -21.39 -34.29 19.16
N HIS A 41 -22.02 -35.44 19.39
CA HIS A 41 -21.95 -36.62 18.53
C HIS A 41 -22.62 -36.41 17.16
N LEU A 42 -23.49 -35.41 17.03
CA LEU A 42 -24.12 -35.02 15.76
C LEU A 42 -23.29 -34.00 14.99
N LEU A 43 -22.26 -33.42 15.61
CA LEU A 43 -21.42 -32.38 15.02
C LEU A 43 -20.10 -33.01 14.56
N ASN A 44 -19.89 -33.07 13.24
CA ASN A 44 -18.59 -33.43 12.67
C ASN A 44 -17.73 -32.17 12.50
N LEU A 45 -17.33 -31.56 13.63
CA LEU A 45 -16.54 -30.34 13.66
C LEU A 45 -15.26 -30.56 14.47
N THR A 46 -14.14 -30.08 13.93
CA THR A 46 -12.87 -29.97 14.61
C THR A 46 -12.70 -28.58 15.21
N LYS A 47 -11.76 -28.44 16.15
CA LYS A 47 -11.38 -27.12 16.66
C LYS A 47 -10.78 -26.23 15.57
N ASP A 48 -10.15 -26.83 14.56
CA ASP A 48 -9.55 -26.10 13.45
C ASP A 48 -10.61 -25.47 12.53
N ASP A 49 -11.78 -26.10 12.38
CA ASP A 49 -12.91 -25.50 11.64
C ASP A 49 -13.37 -24.18 12.27
N LEU A 50 -13.19 -24.00 13.58
CA LEU A 50 -13.51 -22.75 14.26
C LEU A 50 -12.47 -21.65 14.01
N LYS A 51 -11.25 -21.99 13.54
CA LYS A 51 -10.22 -21.00 13.22
C LYS A 51 -10.58 -20.16 12.00
N ASP A 52 -11.56 -20.54 11.19
CA ASP A 52 -12.00 -19.72 10.06
C ASP A 52 -12.45 -18.33 10.52
N ASN A 53 -13.08 -18.20 11.69
CA ASN A 53 -13.43 -16.90 12.26
C ASN A 53 -12.20 -16.01 12.55
N LEU A 54 -11.09 -16.62 12.98
CA LEU A 54 -9.83 -15.92 13.18
C LEU A 54 -9.25 -15.45 11.83
N TYR A 55 -9.24 -16.33 10.84
CA TYR A 55 -8.73 -15.98 9.50
C TYR A 55 -9.62 -14.95 8.81
N GLU A 56 -10.94 -15.02 8.94
CA GLU A 56 -11.89 -14.02 8.46
C GLU A 56 -11.60 -12.64 9.09
N THR A 57 -11.34 -12.61 10.39
CA THR A 57 -10.93 -11.38 11.08
C THR A 57 -9.66 -10.79 10.46
N ILE A 58 -8.65 -11.61 10.20
CA ILE A 58 -7.40 -11.16 9.57
C ILE A 58 -7.64 -10.69 8.13
N ARG A 59 -8.45 -11.42 7.35
CA ARG A 59 -8.84 -11.09 5.98
C ARG A 59 -9.52 -9.71 5.93
N LEU A 60 -10.53 -9.47 6.76
CA LEU A 60 -11.16 -8.15 6.89
C LEU A 60 -10.15 -7.04 7.24
N GLY A 61 -9.12 -7.38 8.03
CA GLY A 61 -7.98 -6.51 8.30
C GLY A 61 -7.22 -6.04 7.06
N TYR A 62 -6.98 -6.93 6.09
CA TYR A 62 -6.35 -6.57 4.81
C TYR A 62 -7.21 -5.63 3.96
N VAL A 63 -8.54 -5.81 3.98
CA VAL A 63 -9.46 -4.88 3.29
C VAL A 63 -9.37 -3.48 3.89
N GLY A 64 -9.40 -3.39 5.23
CA GLY A 64 -9.23 -2.13 5.95
C GLY A 64 -7.88 -1.48 5.69
N LEU A 65 -6.79 -2.27 5.70
CA LEU A 65 -5.43 -1.80 5.46
C LEU A 65 -5.28 -1.19 4.07
N PHE A 66 -5.84 -1.84 3.05
CA PHE A 66 -5.82 -1.32 1.68
C PHE A 66 -6.57 0.01 1.55
N HIS A 67 -7.78 0.11 2.11
CA HIS A 67 -8.55 1.37 2.06
C HIS A 67 -7.85 2.52 2.80
N LYS A 68 -7.17 2.24 3.92
CA LYS A 68 -6.35 3.24 4.62
C LYS A 68 -5.18 3.73 3.76
N TYR A 69 -4.52 2.82 3.04
CA TYR A 69 -3.49 3.18 2.06
C TYR A 69 -4.03 4.04 0.91
N GLU A 70 -5.17 3.66 0.31
CA GLU A 70 -5.77 4.46 -0.78
C GLU A 70 -6.16 5.87 -0.33
N ALA A 71 -6.72 5.99 0.87
CA ALA A 71 -7.03 7.28 1.48
C ALA A 71 -5.76 8.09 1.76
N TYR A 72 -4.69 7.44 2.22
CA TYR A 72 -3.39 8.07 2.43
C TYR A 72 -2.84 8.68 1.16
N LEU A 73 -2.74 7.88 0.08
CA LEU A 73 -2.18 8.33 -1.19
C LEU A 73 -2.96 9.52 -1.75
N LYS A 74 -4.30 9.48 -1.70
CA LYS A 74 -5.15 10.60 -2.12
C LYS A 74 -4.89 11.87 -1.31
N ALA A 75 -4.77 11.74 0.00
CA ALA A 75 -4.49 12.88 0.87
C ALA A 75 -3.08 13.43 0.66
N LEU A 76 -2.10 12.56 0.43
CA LEU A 76 -0.71 12.92 0.16
C LEU A 76 -0.59 13.72 -1.14
N VAL A 77 -1.12 13.19 -2.25
CA VAL A 77 -1.10 13.89 -3.55
C VAL A 77 -1.77 15.25 -3.44
N LYS A 78 -2.96 15.32 -2.82
CA LYS A 78 -3.67 16.59 -2.61
C LYS A 78 -2.87 17.58 -1.76
N ALA A 79 -2.18 17.12 -0.72
CA ALA A 79 -1.36 17.97 0.12
C ALA A 79 -0.15 18.51 -0.63
N THR A 80 0.50 17.68 -1.44
CA THR A 80 1.63 18.11 -2.27
C THR A 80 1.18 19.08 -3.36
N ASP A 81 0.08 18.81 -4.07
CA ASP A 81 -0.50 19.75 -5.04
C ASP A 81 -0.83 21.10 -4.38
N PHE A 82 -1.39 21.09 -3.17
CA PHE A 82 -1.64 22.31 -2.41
C PHE A 82 -0.35 23.07 -2.07
N LEU A 83 0.71 22.37 -1.65
CA LEU A 83 2.01 23.00 -1.39
C LEU A 83 2.63 23.59 -2.66
N LEU A 84 2.40 22.96 -3.81
CA LEU A 84 2.87 23.46 -5.10
C LEU A 84 2.03 24.61 -5.62
N GLN A 85 0.79 24.79 -5.15
CA GLN A 85 -0.15 25.79 -5.66
C GLN A 85 0.40 27.22 -5.56
N GLU A 86 1.00 27.59 -4.41
CA GLU A 86 1.59 28.93 -4.24
C GLU A 86 2.74 29.19 -5.23
N ILE A 87 3.46 28.14 -5.63
CA ILE A 87 4.52 28.21 -6.64
C ILE A 87 3.89 28.24 -8.03
N ASN A 88 2.80 27.49 -8.24
CA ASN A 88 2.06 27.39 -9.49
C ASN A 88 1.36 28.70 -9.87
N ASP A 89 0.92 29.50 -8.90
CA ASP A 89 0.40 30.84 -9.19
C ASP A 89 1.49 31.75 -9.83
N MET A 90 2.77 31.35 -9.77
CA MET A 90 3.92 31.99 -10.42
C MET A 90 4.55 31.15 -11.56
N SER A 91 4.08 29.92 -11.83
CA SER A 91 4.72 28.98 -12.77
C SER A 91 3.73 27.97 -13.37
N ASP A 92 3.96 27.46 -14.58
CA ASP A 92 3.05 26.52 -15.25
C ASP A 92 3.31 25.05 -14.84
N LEU A 93 3.30 24.76 -13.54
CA LEU A 93 3.48 23.39 -13.01
C LEU A 93 2.20 22.56 -13.18
N LEU A 94 2.41 21.28 -13.49
CA LEU A 94 1.37 20.27 -13.56
C LEU A 94 0.99 19.78 -12.16
N SER A 95 -0.25 19.28 -12.03
CA SER A 95 -0.60 18.46 -10.87
C SER A 95 0.34 17.26 -10.77
N ILE A 96 0.58 16.75 -9.57
CA ILE A 96 1.41 15.55 -9.35
C ILE A 96 0.90 14.38 -10.18
N LYS A 97 -0.43 14.24 -10.32
CA LYS A 97 -1.04 13.20 -11.16
C LYS A 97 -0.62 13.36 -12.63
N ASP A 98 -0.73 14.56 -13.18
CA ASP A 98 -0.45 14.82 -14.59
C ASP A 98 1.05 14.77 -14.87
N TYR A 99 1.88 15.25 -13.94
CA TYR A 99 3.33 15.12 -14.00
C TYR A 99 3.75 13.66 -14.01
N CYS A 100 3.23 12.83 -13.09
CA CYS A 100 3.52 11.39 -13.07
C CYS A 100 3.11 10.70 -14.38
N LYS A 101 1.98 11.09 -14.96
CA LYS A 101 1.52 10.55 -16.24
C LYS A 101 2.44 10.97 -17.39
N LYS A 102 2.88 12.23 -17.42
CA LYS A 102 3.78 12.76 -18.44
C LYS A 102 5.18 12.15 -18.35
N GLU A 103 5.77 12.15 -17.16
CA GLU A 103 7.18 11.81 -16.96
C GLU A 103 7.43 10.31 -16.77
N PHE A 104 6.51 9.60 -16.11
CA PHE A 104 6.67 8.18 -15.80
C PHE A 104 5.68 7.29 -16.57
N GLY A 105 4.68 7.86 -17.26
CA GLY A 105 3.66 7.07 -17.96
C GLY A 105 2.69 6.36 -17.02
N ILE A 106 2.59 6.77 -15.75
CA ILE A 106 1.81 6.07 -14.72
C ILE A 106 0.56 6.87 -14.30
N ASP A 107 -0.49 6.15 -13.90
CA ASP A 107 -1.56 6.72 -13.07
C ASP A 107 -1.21 6.47 -11.60
N ILE A 108 -0.84 7.54 -10.88
CA ILE A 108 -0.41 7.44 -9.48
C ILE A 108 -1.47 6.76 -8.60
N TYR A 109 -2.76 6.98 -8.86
CA TYR A 109 -3.83 6.37 -8.07
C TYR A 109 -4.04 4.87 -8.37
N LYS A 110 -3.37 4.36 -9.41
CA LYS A 110 -3.35 2.95 -9.80
C LYS A 110 -1.96 2.33 -9.71
N SER A 111 -0.99 3.03 -9.10
CA SER A 111 0.40 2.56 -8.99
C SER A 111 0.63 1.53 -7.88
N HIS A 112 -0.42 1.11 -7.17
CA HIS A 112 -0.31 0.12 -6.08
C HIS A 112 0.17 -1.26 -6.55
N HIS A 113 0.22 -1.52 -7.86
CA HIS A 113 0.84 -2.72 -8.41
C HIS A 113 2.36 -2.61 -8.61
N HIS A 114 2.93 -1.40 -8.47
CA HIS A 114 4.34 -1.15 -8.73
C HIS A 114 5.24 -1.41 -7.53
N PHE A 115 4.65 -1.57 -6.34
CA PHE A 115 5.39 -1.86 -5.11
C PHE A 115 4.91 -3.16 -4.49
N TYR A 116 5.86 -3.96 -3.99
CA TYR A 116 5.59 -5.30 -3.47
C TYR A 116 4.45 -5.31 -2.44
N ILE A 117 4.59 -4.52 -1.36
CA ILE A 117 3.65 -4.57 -0.24
C ILE A 117 2.24 -4.09 -0.61
N THR A 118 2.12 -3.04 -1.42
CA THR A 118 0.80 -2.56 -1.88
C THR A 118 0.18 -3.50 -2.91
N SER A 119 1.00 -4.17 -3.73
CA SER A 119 0.54 -5.14 -4.71
C SER A 119 0.00 -6.41 -4.04
N ARG A 120 0.70 -6.92 -3.03
CA ARG A 120 0.31 -8.05 -2.18
C ARG A 120 -0.99 -7.76 -1.45
N ILE A 121 -1.05 -6.64 -0.73
CA ILE A 121 -2.23 -6.25 0.05
C ILE A 121 -3.45 -5.98 -0.87
N SER A 122 -3.25 -5.32 -2.01
CA SER A 122 -4.30 -5.15 -3.03
C SER A 122 -4.81 -6.49 -3.55
N TYR A 123 -3.92 -7.46 -3.81
CA TYR A 123 -4.31 -8.79 -4.26
C TYR A 123 -5.19 -9.50 -3.23
N ILE A 124 -4.76 -9.54 -1.96
CA ILE A 124 -5.50 -10.17 -0.85
C ILE A 124 -6.86 -9.47 -0.68
N SER A 125 -6.87 -8.14 -0.62
CA SER A 125 -8.08 -7.32 -0.49
C SER A 125 -9.09 -7.59 -1.61
N ASN A 126 -8.62 -7.74 -2.84
CA ASN A 126 -9.49 -8.08 -3.98
C ASN A 126 -10.04 -9.51 -3.91
N CYS A 127 -9.22 -10.49 -3.52
CA CYS A 127 -9.67 -11.88 -3.33
C CYS A 127 -10.79 -11.94 -2.28
N ILE A 128 -10.65 -11.21 -1.19
CA ILE A 128 -11.65 -11.15 -0.13
C ILE A 128 -12.94 -10.49 -0.61
N LYS A 129 -12.84 -9.34 -1.30
CA LYS A 129 -14.00 -8.58 -1.76
C LYS A 129 -14.80 -9.26 -2.87
N HIS A 130 -14.13 -10.00 -3.76
CA HIS A 130 -14.73 -10.40 -5.04
C HIS A 130 -14.66 -11.91 -5.33
N TYR A 131 -13.92 -12.69 -4.54
CA TYR A 131 -13.65 -14.10 -4.82
C TYR A 131 -13.83 -14.99 -3.58
N ASP A 132 -14.68 -14.58 -2.65
CA ASP A 132 -14.92 -15.28 -1.37
C ASP A 132 -13.60 -15.67 -0.66
N SER A 133 -12.61 -14.78 -0.72
CA SER A 133 -11.27 -14.96 -0.15
C SER A 133 -10.41 -16.07 -0.77
N HIS A 134 -10.78 -16.64 -1.91
CA HIS A 134 -9.94 -17.61 -2.63
C HIS A 134 -8.87 -16.90 -3.48
N PRO A 135 -7.63 -17.42 -3.54
CA PRO A 135 -6.52 -16.81 -4.28
C PRO A 135 -6.60 -17.11 -5.80
N ILE A 136 -7.73 -16.73 -6.42
CA ILE A 136 -8.04 -17.05 -7.82
C ILE A 136 -8.12 -15.83 -8.73
N LYS A 137 -8.02 -14.62 -8.16
CA LYS A 137 -8.00 -13.37 -8.93
C LYS A 137 -6.84 -13.40 -9.93
N LYS A 138 -7.11 -13.06 -11.19
CA LYS A 138 -6.07 -12.87 -12.21
C LYS A 138 -5.69 -11.39 -12.36
N PRO A 139 -4.42 -11.07 -12.68
CA PRO A 139 -3.27 -11.97 -12.61
C PRO A 139 -2.94 -12.36 -11.15
N ILE A 140 -2.28 -13.51 -10.95
CA ILE A 140 -2.00 -14.06 -9.61
C ILE A 140 -0.74 -13.40 -9.04
N HIS A 141 -0.82 -12.91 -7.80
CA HIS A 141 0.35 -12.35 -7.11
C HIS A 141 1.37 -13.46 -6.80
N GLN A 142 2.66 -13.16 -6.90
CA GLN A 142 3.75 -14.15 -6.81
C GLN A 142 3.69 -15.03 -5.56
N ASP A 143 3.30 -14.46 -4.43
CA ASP A 143 3.20 -15.17 -3.15
C ASP A 143 2.10 -16.25 -3.15
N PHE A 144 1.18 -16.21 -4.12
CA PHE A 144 0.01 -17.06 -4.20
C PHE A 144 0.01 -18.01 -5.41
N ILE A 145 1.09 -18.07 -6.20
CA ILE A 145 1.18 -18.92 -7.39
C ILE A 145 0.96 -20.40 -7.02
N ASN A 146 1.58 -20.83 -5.92
CA ASN A 146 1.56 -22.23 -5.48
C ASN A 146 0.51 -22.50 -4.39
N SER A 147 -0.39 -21.55 -4.10
CA SER A 147 -1.46 -21.77 -3.12
C SER A 147 -2.51 -22.73 -3.65
N ASP A 148 -3.11 -23.48 -2.74
CA ASP A 148 -4.32 -24.25 -3.01
C ASP A 148 -5.49 -23.31 -3.33
N LYS A 149 -5.96 -23.35 -4.58
CA LYS A 149 -7.06 -22.50 -5.07
C LYS A 149 -8.43 -22.90 -4.53
N SER A 150 -8.54 -24.10 -3.95
CA SER A 150 -9.77 -24.57 -3.30
C SER A 150 -9.91 -24.06 -1.86
N LYS A 151 -8.85 -23.45 -1.31
CA LYS A 151 -8.84 -22.92 0.06
C LYS A 151 -8.87 -21.40 0.08
N LYS A 152 -9.51 -20.86 1.12
CA LYS A 152 -9.46 -19.43 1.43
C LYS A 152 -8.05 -19.05 1.86
N ILE A 153 -7.70 -17.78 1.67
CA ILE A 153 -6.42 -17.23 2.10
C ILE A 153 -6.33 -17.29 3.63
N GLU A 154 -5.39 -18.09 4.13
CA GLU A 154 -5.06 -18.22 5.54
C GLU A 154 -3.72 -17.53 5.82
N ILE A 155 -3.76 -16.43 6.57
CA ILE A 155 -2.56 -15.67 6.94
C ILE A 155 -2.45 -15.62 8.46
N SER A 156 -1.25 -15.84 9.00
CA SER A 156 -1.00 -15.77 10.44
C SER A 156 -1.07 -14.35 10.97
N LYS A 157 -1.32 -14.21 12.28
CA LYS A 157 -1.28 -12.92 12.99
C LYS A 157 0.07 -12.22 12.80
N GLU A 158 1.16 -12.99 12.85
CA GLU A 158 2.54 -12.51 12.76
C GLU A 158 2.83 -11.95 11.36
N CYS A 159 2.39 -12.65 10.32
CA CYS A 159 2.50 -12.18 8.95
C CYS A 159 1.65 -10.92 8.73
N PHE A 160 0.42 -10.89 9.24
CA PHE A 160 -0.41 -9.69 9.14
C PHE A 160 0.19 -8.48 9.88
N LYS A 161 0.78 -8.69 11.06
CA LYS A 161 1.51 -7.64 11.77
C LYS A 161 2.70 -7.12 10.96
N ALA A 162 3.49 -8.01 10.35
CA ALA A 162 4.62 -7.63 9.52
C ALA A 162 4.16 -6.81 8.30
N ASP A 163 3.10 -7.26 7.62
CA ASP A 163 2.54 -6.57 6.46
C ASP A 163 2.03 -5.15 6.82
N ILE A 164 1.47 -4.96 8.01
CA ILE A 164 1.10 -3.61 8.51
C ILE A 164 2.34 -2.73 8.69
N GLU A 165 3.40 -3.24 9.31
CA GLU A 165 4.64 -2.46 9.52
C GLU A 165 5.31 -2.10 8.20
N ASP A 166 5.36 -3.03 7.25
CA ASP A 166 5.93 -2.77 5.93
C ASP A 166 5.08 -1.78 5.13
N MET A 167 3.75 -1.80 5.30
CA MET A 167 2.87 -0.77 4.73
C MET A 167 3.16 0.62 5.32
N LYS A 168 3.44 0.74 6.63
CA LYS A 168 3.83 2.04 7.22
C LYS A 168 5.13 2.57 6.64
N LYS A 169 6.17 1.72 6.58
CA LYS A 169 7.46 2.09 5.96
C LYS A 169 7.28 2.52 4.51
N HIS A 170 6.43 1.80 3.77
CA HIS A 170 6.12 2.16 2.39
C HIS A 170 5.41 3.52 2.29
N CYS A 171 4.46 3.82 3.18
CA CYS A 171 3.83 5.14 3.24
C CYS A 171 4.87 6.25 3.47
N GLU A 172 5.83 6.05 4.37
CA GLU A 172 6.92 7.00 4.62
C GLU A 172 7.81 7.21 3.38
N LEU A 173 8.19 6.13 2.70
CA LEU A 173 8.93 6.20 1.44
C LEU A 173 8.13 6.94 0.37
N LEU A 174 6.85 6.63 0.23
CA LEU A 174 5.96 7.21 -0.77
C LEU A 174 5.81 8.72 -0.54
N LEU A 175 5.71 9.19 0.70
CA LEU A 175 5.77 10.62 1.01
C LEU A 175 7.04 11.25 0.45
N SER A 176 8.21 10.68 0.77
CA SER A 176 9.48 11.22 0.28
C SER A 176 9.51 11.27 -1.24
N GLN A 177 9.04 10.22 -1.91
CA GLN A 177 8.99 10.15 -3.37
C GLN A 177 8.04 11.21 -3.96
N ILE A 178 6.82 11.36 -3.44
CA ILE A 178 5.85 12.36 -3.93
C ILE A 178 6.37 13.78 -3.71
N MET A 179 6.99 14.07 -2.57
CA MET A 179 7.62 15.38 -2.32
C MET A 179 8.78 15.64 -3.29
N ILE A 180 9.62 14.64 -3.57
CA ILE A 180 10.71 14.73 -4.54
C ILE A 180 10.19 14.97 -5.95
N ILE A 181 9.06 14.37 -6.34
CA ILE A 181 8.40 14.65 -7.62
C ILE A 181 8.03 16.14 -7.71
N GLY A 182 7.47 16.71 -6.63
CA GLY A 182 7.19 18.13 -6.56
C GLY A 182 8.45 19.01 -6.71
N PHE A 183 9.52 18.70 -5.99
CA PHE A 183 10.79 19.43 -6.09
C PHE A 183 11.45 19.29 -7.46
N LYS A 184 11.43 18.09 -8.05
CA LYS A 184 11.95 17.86 -9.40
C LYS A 184 11.21 18.74 -10.41
N GLN A 185 9.89 18.84 -10.31
CA GLN A 185 9.10 19.69 -11.18
C GLN A 185 9.46 21.18 -11.07
N ILE A 186 9.68 21.68 -9.85
CA ILE A 186 10.13 23.07 -9.62
C ILE A 186 11.49 23.30 -10.28
N LEU A 187 12.45 22.41 -10.03
CA LEU A 187 13.81 22.51 -10.58
C LEU A 187 13.83 22.41 -12.10
N ASP A 188 13.06 21.48 -12.68
CA ASP A 188 12.90 21.37 -14.13
C ASP A 188 12.38 22.72 -14.68
N HIS A 189 11.36 23.29 -14.06
CA HIS A 189 10.78 24.56 -14.49
C HIS A 189 11.79 25.72 -14.40
N GLU A 190 12.51 25.88 -13.28
CA GLU A 190 13.55 26.91 -13.12
C GLU A 190 14.70 26.73 -14.14
N PHE A 191 15.11 25.50 -14.38
CA PHE A 191 16.17 25.16 -15.33
C PHE A 191 15.76 25.44 -16.78
N TYR A 192 14.51 25.13 -17.18
CA TYR A 192 14.04 25.39 -18.54
C TYR A 192 13.63 26.84 -18.79
N LYS A 193 13.27 27.60 -17.74
CA LYS A 193 12.97 29.04 -17.83
C LYS A 193 14.24 29.90 -17.94
N SER A 194 15.36 29.42 -17.38
CA SER A 194 16.69 30.06 -17.46
C SER A 194 17.42 29.84 -18.80
N LYS A 195 16.68 29.66 -19.90
CA LYS A 195 17.17 29.56 -21.30
C LYS A 195 17.98 30.78 -21.82
N ASP A 196 18.38 31.70 -20.95
CA ASP A 196 19.51 32.57 -21.22
C ASP A 196 20.78 31.70 -21.15
N GLU A 197 21.27 31.25 -22.30
CA GLU A 197 22.46 30.38 -22.45
C GLU A 197 23.73 30.94 -21.78
N ASN A 198 23.73 32.22 -21.40
CA ASN A 198 24.85 32.90 -20.75
C ASN A 198 24.80 32.90 -19.20
N LEU A 199 23.71 32.45 -18.57
CA LEU A 199 23.51 32.53 -17.11
C LEU A 199 23.72 31.20 -16.36
N LEU A 200 23.77 30.08 -17.07
CA LEU A 200 24.11 28.77 -16.48
C LEU A 200 25.63 28.60 -16.39
N ASN A 201 26.22 29.16 -15.32
CA ASN A 201 27.57 28.79 -14.90
C ASN A 201 27.66 27.25 -14.79
N ASN A 202 28.76 26.65 -15.28
CA ASN A 202 29.04 25.22 -15.21
C ASN A 202 28.77 24.61 -13.81
N ASP A 203 29.01 25.36 -12.73
CA ASP A 203 28.73 24.94 -11.34
C ASP A 203 27.23 24.71 -11.06
N ILE A 204 26.33 25.54 -11.61
CA ILE A 204 24.87 25.38 -11.45
C ILE A 204 24.38 24.15 -12.22
N LYS A 205 24.92 23.95 -13.43
CA LYS A 205 24.60 22.79 -14.27
C LYS A 205 25.06 21.49 -13.61
N GLU A 206 26.24 21.48 -13.00
CA GLU A 206 26.77 20.32 -12.28
C GLU A 206 25.92 19.97 -11.04
N LYS A 207 25.52 20.97 -10.25
CA LYS A 207 24.61 20.79 -9.11
C LYS A 207 23.25 20.25 -9.53
N TYR A 208 22.69 20.76 -10.63
CA TYR A 208 21.44 20.27 -11.19
C TYR A 208 21.55 18.80 -11.63
N LEU A 209 22.60 18.44 -12.39
CA LEU A 209 22.82 17.06 -12.84
C LEU A 209 23.00 16.09 -11.66
N LYS A 210 23.68 16.54 -10.59
CA LYS A 210 23.82 15.76 -9.35
C LYS A 210 22.48 15.57 -8.63
N ALA A 211 21.68 16.62 -8.51
CA ALA A 211 20.33 16.54 -7.94
C ALA A 211 19.43 15.62 -8.76
N PHE A 212 19.51 15.70 -10.08
CA PHE A 212 18.77 14.86 -11.01
C PHE A 212 19.11 13.36 -10.85
N GLY A 213 20.40 13.02 -10.71
CA GLY A 213 20.84 11.65 -10.41
C GLY A 213 20.24 11.11 -9.10
N ASN A 214 20.19 11.95 -8.05
CA ASN A 214 19.56 11.59 -6.78
C ASN A 214 18.04 11.37 -6.94
N PHE A 215 17.35 12.21 -7.73
CA PHE A 215 15.93 12.02 -8.01
C PHE A 215 15.66 10.72 -8.74
N GLN A 216 16.45 10.38 -9.77
CA GLN A 216 16.30 9.11 -10.48
C GLN A 216 16.45 7.90 -9.55
N LEU A 217 17.35 7.96 -8.58
CA LEU A 217 17.55 6.89 -7.62
C LEU A 217 16.33 6.70 -6.71
N VAL A 218 15.81 7.79 -6.13
CA VAL A 218 14.66 7.74 -5.22
C VAL A 218 13.35 7.40 -5.95
N LEU A 219 13.22 7.83 -7.20
CA LEU A 219 12.04 7.59 -8.04
C LEU A 219 12.17 6.35 -8.93
N SER A 220 13.20 5.54 -8.74
CA SER A 220 13.49 4.37 -9.59
C SER A 220 12.33 3.38 -9.66
N ASP A 221 11.59 3.18 -8.56
CA ASP A 221 10.41 2.31 -8.51
C ASP A 221 9.26 2.79 -9.42
N PHE A 222 9.18 4.10 -9.69
CA PHE A 222 8.20 4.66 -10.63
C PHE A 222 8.65 4.53 -12.08
N ILE A 223 9.97 4.63 -12.34
CA ILE A 223 10.56 4.54 -13.67
C ILE A 223 10.58 3.10 -14.18
N ARG A 224 10.87 2.14 -13.28
CA ARG A 224 10.98 0.71 -13.61
C ARG A 224 10.09 -0.11 -12.68
N PRO A 225 8.75 -0.13 -12.92
CA PRO A 225 7.84 -0.92 -12.13
C PRO A 225 8.23 -2.40 -12.14
N LYS A 226 8.34 -3.01 -10.97
CA LYS A 226 8.54 -4.46 -10.86
C LYS A 226 7.20 -5.16 -11.10
N SER A 227 7.23 -6.29 -11.82
CA SER A 227 6.08 -7.17 -11.89
C SER A 227 6.08 -8.11 -10.69
N TYR A 228 5.02 -8.06 -9.89
CA TYR A 228 4.75 -8.99 -8.79
C TYR A 228 3.66 -10.01 -9.16
N PHE A 229 3.25 -10.01 -10.42
CA PHE A 229 2.13 -10.79 -10.92
C PHE A 229 2.59 -11.73 -12.03
N SER A 230 2.07 -12.96 -12.00
CA SER A 230 2.26 -13.95 -13.05
C SER A 230 1.02 -14.04 -13.93
N SER A 231 1.27 -14.18 -15.24
CA SER A 231 0.25 -14.30 -16.30
C SER A 231 -0.54 -15.61 -16.20
#